data_AF-A0A9D9DA27-F1
#
_entry.id   AF-A0A9D9DA27-F1
#
_cell.length_a   1.000
_cell.length_b   1.000
_cell.length_c   1.000
_cell.angle_alpha   90.00
_cell.angle_beta   90.00
_cell.angle_gamma   90.00
#
_symmetry.space_group_name_H-M   'P 1'
#
loop_
_entity.id
_entity.type
_entity.pdbx_description
1 polymer ?
#
loop_
_entity_poly.entity_id
_entity_poly.type
_entity_poly.pdbx_seq_one_letter_code
_entity_poly.pdbx_strand_id
1 'polypeptide(L)'
;MLKRKCGSLEVSAIGMGCMGFSHGYGPGPDEKTAIELIRTAVSLGCTFFDTAEGYLRGQNEILVGKALKPCRAQVVLATKFQFAGDETAPLRQE
;
A
#
# COMPACT_ATOMS: atom_id res chain seq x y z
N MET A 1 -12.72 -15.40 -2.06
CA MET A 1 -13.03 -14.10 -1.42
C MET A 1 -14.18 -13.43 -2.16
N LEU A 2 -15.08 -12.72 -1.46
CA LEU A 2 -16.15 -11.93 -2.08
C LEU A 2 -15.55 -10.78 -2.89
N LYS A 3 -16.13 -10.45 -4.06
CA LYS A 3 -15.67 -9.35 -4.92
C LYS A 3 -16.68 -8.21 -5.00
N ARG A 4 -16.20 -7.00 -5.30
CA ARG A 4 -16.98 -5.76 -5.48
C ARG A 4 -16.49 -5.02 -6.72
N LYS A 5 -17.36 -4.20 -7.31
CA LYS A 5 -16.99 -3.30 -8.41
C LYS A 5 -16.60 -1.92 -7.85
N CYS A 6 -15.47 -1.40 -8.32
CA CYS A 6 -15.02 -0.03 -8.10
C CYS A 6 -14.91 0.65 -9.47
N GLY A 7 -15.98 1.32 -9.91
CA GLY A 7 -16.12 1.74 -11.30
C GLY A 7 -16.08 0.54 -12.24
N SER A 8 -15.13 0.53 -13.19
CA SER A 8 -14.89 -0.59 -14.11
C SER A 8 -13.98 -1.70 -13.53
N LEU A 9 -13.37 -1.48 -12.36
CA LEU A 9 -12.46 -2.43 -11.74
C LEU A 9 -13.23 -3.45 -10.89
N GLU A 10 -12.75 -4.68 -10.87
CA GLU A 10 -13.21 -5.72 -9.94
C GLU A 10 -12.15 -5.96 -8.86
N VAL A 11 -12.54 -5.80 -7.60
CA VAL A 11 -11.66 -5.87 -6.43
C VAL A 11 -12.21 -6.82 -5.36
N SER A 12 -11.36 -7.32 -4.48
CA SER A 12 -11.79 -7.99 -3.27
C SER A 12 -12.63 -7.06 -2.40
N ALA A 13 -13.64 -7.60 -1.72
CA ALA A 13 -14.49 -6.83 -0.81
C ALA A 13 -13.73 -6.28 0.41
N ILE A 14 -12.60 -6.89 0.75
CA ILE A 14 -11.65 -6.42 1.75
C ILE A 14 -10.36 -6.06 1.00
N GLY A 15 -9.86 -4.85 1.23
CA GLY A 15 -8.57 -4.38 0.71
C GLY A 15 -7.49 -4.36 1.79
N MET A 16 -6.24 -4.19 1.36
CA MET A 16 -5.07 -4.05 2.23
C MET A 16 -4.60 -2.60 2.24
N GLY A 17 -4.72 -1.94 3.40
CA GLY A 17 -4.09 -0.64 3.63
C GLY A 17 -2.63 -0.82 4.00
N CYS A 18 -1.72 -0.21 3.24
CA CYS A 18 -0.28 -0.43 3.41
C CYS A 18 0.40 0.60 4.33
N MET A 19 -0.30 1.63 4.81
CA MET A 19 0.27 2.70 5.64
C MET A 19 1.08 2.14 6.83
N GLY A 20 0.50 1.21 7.59
CA GLY A 20 1.11 0.65 8.81
C GLY A 20 2.41 -0.14 8.63
N PHE A 21 2.83 -0.40 7.39
CA PHE A 21 4.13 -1.03 7.14
C PHE A 21 5.31 -0.07 7.27
N SER A 22 5.06 1.23 7.25
CA SER A 22 6.12 2.22 7.36
C SER A 22 5.69 3.53 8.02
N HIS A 23 4.39 3.79 8.24
CA HIS A 23 3.87 5.07 8.72
C HIS A 23 2.65 4.91 9.65
N GLY A 24 2.41 5.92 10.50
CA GLY A 24 1.13 6.16 11.21
C GLY A 24 0.82 5.35 12.48
N TYR A 25 1.46 4.19 12.72
CA TYR A 25 1.14 3.33 13.88
C TYR A 25 2.35 2.96 14.76
N GLY A 26 3.41 3.77 14.72
CA GLY A 26 4.68 3.47 15.40
C GLY A 26 5.61 2.62 14.53
N PRO A 27 6.60 1.90 15.12
CA PRO A 27 7.55 1.10 14.36
C PRO A 27 6.83 0.00 13.56
N GLY A 28 6.92 0.08 12.23
CA GLY A 28 6.44 -0.98 11.34
C GLY A 28 7.30 -2.26 11.47
N PRO A 29 6.83 -3.39 10.93
CA PRO A 29 7.64 -4.60 10.83
C PRO A 29 8.88 -4.37 9.95
N ASP A 30 9.88 -5.24 10.06
CA ASP A 30 11.01 -5.21 9.13
C ASP A 30 10.55 -5.49 7.68
N GLU A 31 11.36 -5.08 6.70
CA GLU A 31 11.02 -5.17 5.27
C GLU A 31 10.64 -6.59 4.84
N LYS A 32 11.33 -7.62 5.35
CA LYS A 32 11.05 -9.01 4.98
C LYS A 32 9.67 -9.42 5.47
N THR A 33 9.37 -9.17 6.74
CA THR A 33 8.05 -9.46 7.31
C THR A 33 6.94 -8.64 6.64
N ALA A 34 7.18 -7.36 6.32
CA ALA A 34 6.21 -6.54 5.60
C ALA A 34 5.89 -7.13 4.21
N ILE A 35 6.92 -7.53 3.45
CA ILE A 35 6.74 -8.18 2.14
C ILE A 35 5.96 -9.49 2.27
N GLU A 36 6.28 -10.32 3.26
CA GLU A 36 5.58 -11.58 3.53
C GLU A 36 4.11 -11.36 3.90
N LEU A 37 3.79 -10.35 4.71
CA LEU A 37 2.42 -9.99 5.07
C LEU A 37 1.62 -9.51 3.86
N ILE A 38 2.19 -8.63 3.04
CA ILE A 38 1.54 -8.15 1.81
C ILE A 38 1.25 -9.31 0.85
N ARG A 39 2.22 -10.23 0.68
CA ARG A 39 2.03 -11.41 -0.18
C ARG A 39 1.04 -12.40 0.41
N THR A 40 1.00 -12.55 1.72
CA THR A 40 -0.02 -13.36 2.41
C THR A 40 -1.42 -12.85 2.12
N ALA A 41 -1.63 -11.52 2.11
CA ALA A 41 -2.92 -10.95 1.73
C ALA A 41 -3.32 -11.36 0.31
N VAL A 42 -2.39 -11.36 -0.66
CA VAL A 42 -2.64 -11.85 -2.03
C VAL A 42 -3.02 -13.34 -2.02
N SER A 43 -2.26 -14.17 -1.30
CA SER A 43 -2.55 -15.61 -1.18
C SER A 43 -3.90 -15.91 -0.55
N LEU A 44 -4.41 -15.04 0.32
CA LEU A 44 -5.75 -15.11 0.91
C LEU A 44 -6.86 -14.57 -0.01
N GLY A 45 -6.50 -14.11 -1.22
CA GLY A 45 -7.43 -13.64 -2.24
C GLY A 45 -7.72 -12.14 -2.20
N CYS A 46 -6.97 -11.35 -1.43
CA CYS A 46 -7.03 -9.90 -1.49
C CYS A 46 -6.44 -9.42 -2.81
N THR A 47 -7.19 -8.60 -3.54
CA THR A 47 -6.77 -8.06 -4.85
C THR A 47 -6.70 -6.54 -4.86
N PHE A 48 -7.00 -5.86 -3.74
CA PHE A 48 -7.00 -4.39 -3.68
C PHE A 48 -6.04 -3.88 -2.62
N PHE A 49 -5.04 -3.11 -3.05
CA PHE A 49 -3.97 -2.61 -2.19
C PHE A 49 -3.93 -1.09 -2.28
N ASP A 50 -3.81 -0.44 -1.13
CA ASP A 50 -3.85 1.02 -1.00
C ASP A 50 -2.55 1.54 -0.36
N THR A 51 -1.91 2.50 -1.01
CA THR A 51 -0.71 3.20 -0.53
C THR A 51 -0.82 4.72 -0.81
N ALA A 52 0.23 5.48 -0.53
CA ALA A 52 0.32 6.91 -0.82
C ALA A 52 1.78 7.40 -0.79
N GLU A 53 2.08 8.42 -1.58
CA GLU A 53 3.36 9.15 -1.55
C GLU A 53 3.63 9.75 -0.16
N GLY A 54 2.59 10.25 0.53
CA GLY A 54 2.71 10.79 1.89
C GLY A 54 3.14 9.78 2.96
N TYR A 55 3.11 8.47 2.69
CA TYR A 55 3.56 7.45 3.64
C TYR A 55 5.09 7.33 3.59
N LEU A 56 5.76 8.18 4.37
CA LEU A 56 7.22 8.38 4.39
C LEU A 56 7.82 8.76 3.03
N ARG A 57 7.29 9.81 2.37
CA ARG A 57 7.84 10.35 1.09
C ARG A 57 8.12 9.25 0.05
N GLY A 58 7.13 8.38 -0.17
CA GLY A 58 7.18 7.30 -1.16
C GLY A 58 7.91 6.02 -0.71
N GLN A 59 8.51 5.97 0.48
CA GLN A 59 9.15 4.73 0.94
C GLN A 59 8.16 3.57 1.07
N ASN A 60 6.92 3.83 1.47
CA ASN A 60 5.87 2.82 1.49
C ASN A 60 5.59 2.26 0.09
N GLU A 61 5.54 3.12 -0.93
CA GLU A 61 5.29 2.69 -2.32
C GLU A 61 6.42 1.82 -2.86
N ILE A 62 7.68 2.12 -2.50
CA ILE A 62 8.84 1.28 -2.82
C ILE A 62 8.68 -0.12 -2.20
N LEU A 63 8.33 -0.19 -0.91
CA LEU A 63 8.12 -1.44 -0.19
C LEU A 63 6.99 -2.28 -0.82
N VAL A 64 5.83 -1.64 -1.06
CA VAL A 64 4.66 -2.28 -1.70
C VAL A 64 5.01 -2.76 -3.12
N GLY A 65 5.76 -1.97 -3.88
CA GLY A 65 6.26 -2.34 -5.21
C GLY A 65 7.14 -3.59 -5.18
N LYS A 66 8.11 -3.67 -4.24
CA LYS A 66 8.93 -4.88 -4.02
C LYS A 66 8.07 -6.11 -3.70
N ALA A 67 7.07 -5.93 -2.83
CA ALA A 67 6.20 -7.02 -2.41
C ALA A 67 5.34 -7.56 -3.55
N LEU A 68 4.69 -6.68 -4.32
CA LEU A 68 3.70 -7.03 -5.34
C LEU A 68 4.29 -7.34 -6.72
N LYS A 69 5.57 -7.03 -6.98
CA LYS A 69 6.21 -7.30 -8.29
C LYS A 69 5.95 -8.72 -8.83
N PRO A 70 6.03 -9.81 -8.04
CA PRO A 70 5.79 -11.17 -8.56
C PRO A 70 4.32 -11.49 -8.86
N CYS A 71 3.37 -10.75 -8.29
CA CYS A 71 1.92 -11.01 -8.42
C CYS A 71 1.17 -9.82 -9.03
N ARG A 72 1.87 -8.93 -9.76
CA ARG A 72 1.32 -7.67 -10.26
C ARG A 72 0.03 -7.83 -11.08
N ALA A 73 -0.10 -8.90 -11.85
CA ALA A 73 -1.27 -9.17 -12.68
C ALA A 73 -2.53 -9.53 -11.86
N GLN A 74 -2.39 -9.88 -10.59
CA GLN A 74 -3.49 -10.35 -9.72
C GLN A 74 -4.11 -9.22 -8.90
N VAL A 75 -3.52 -8.02 -8.92
CA VAL A 75 -3.84 -6.94 -7.98
C VAL A 75 -4.18 -5.63 -8.69
N VAL A 76 -5.12 -4.91 -8.08
CA VAL A 76 -5.41 -3.50 -8.29
C VAL A 76 -4.67 -2.72 -7.21
N LEU A 77 -3.84 -1.77 -7.63
CA LEU A 77 -3.06 -0.90 -6.75
C LEU A 77 -3.61 0.52 -6.84
N ALA A 78 -4.06 1.06 -5.71
CA ALA A 78 -4.43 2.46 -5.55
C ALA A 78 -3.30 3.21 -4.82
N THR A 79 -2.99 4.40 -5.30
CA THR A 79 -2.11 5.34 -4.61
C THR A 79 -2.71 6.74 -4.61
N LYS A 80 -2.12 7.63 -3.82
CA LYS A 80 -2.56 9.00 -3.59
C LYS A 80 -1.32 9.90 -3.57
N PHE A 81 -1.50 11.13 -4.01
CA PHE A 81 -0.48 12.17 -3.95
C PHE A 81 -1.12 13.44 -3.39
N GLN A 82 -0.28 14.31 -2.84
CA GLN A 82 -0.68 15.66 -2.47
C GLN A 82 -0.08 16.65 -3.47
N PHE A 83 -0.80 17.74 -3.74
CA PHE A 83 -0.19 18.86 -4.46
C PHE A 83 0.77 19.55 -3.48
N ALA A 84 2.06 19.57 -3.82
CA ALA A 84 3.06 20.18 -2.96
C ALA A 84 2.76 21.68 -2.75
N GLY A 85 2.61 22.08 -1.50
CA GLY A 85 3.12 23.37 -1.07
C GLY A 85 4.56 23.16 -0.64
N ASP A 86 5.49 23.94 -1.22
CA ASP A 86 6.94 23.99 -0.96
C ASP A 86 7.62 22.69 -0.50
N GLU A 87 8.40 22.05 -1.37
CA GLU A 87 9.15 20.80 -1.09
C GLU A 87 10.11 20.89 0.11
N THR A 88 10.43 22.11 0.57
CA THR A 88 11.23 22.37 1.76
C THR A 88 10.46 22.24 3.08
N ALA A 89 9.14 22.07 3.03
CA ALA A 89 8.33 21.92 4.22
C ALA A 89 8.81 20.69 5.03
N PRO A 90 9.06 20.87 6.34
CA PRO A 90 9.47 19.76 7.20
C PRO A 90 8.40 18.67 7.17
N LEU A 91 8.84 17.41 7.29
CA LEU A 91 7.92 16.30 7.54
C LEU A 91 7.01 16.69 8.70
N ARG A 92 5.69 16.71 8.48
CA ARG A 92 4.75 16.82 9.60
C ARG A 92 5.02 15.61 10.49
N GLN A 93 5.61 15.87 11.64
CA GLN A 93 5.67 14.89 12.72
C GLN A 93 4.24 14.79 13.23
N GLU A 94 3.66 13.59 13.09
CA GLU A 94 2.41 13.23 13.75
C GLU A 94 2.62 13.09 15.26
#